data_AF-A0A2E8CLM2-F1
#
_entry.id   AF-A0A2E8CLM2-F1
#
_cell.length_a   1.000
_cell.length_b   1.000
_cell.length_c   1.000
_cell.angle_alpha   90.00
_cell.angle_beta   90.00
_cell.angle_gamma   90.00
#
_symmetry.space_group_name_H-M   'P 1'
#
loop_
_entity.id
_entity.type
_entity.pdbx_description
1 polymer ?
#
loop_
_entity_poly.entity_id
_entity_poly.type
_entity_poly.pdbx_seq_one_letter_code
_entity_poly.pdbx_strand_id
1 'polypeptide(L)'
;IGFDAVRKFADEGISLRHLLLGNYKGFLDETLISTIGNLDKLRLRLGLAQYLLYGLVFLISAIYLPLRWLSMLWGLLRGDGIYRARECLFETVLLGAILFQVLMYARYNLHQEIQLQGKYLLPVIGCTVLLFFSAMAMARRWHWLQQTIPMLTFGTSLTRHRVAFAPIVMVIVIMLVHVDALVRFVVPFYNPPAMALRLGDFHPFNLQSERLIYESHNLKLGVSDDGWQILTLTEDPQIIFDPGICALFKANSLIILKLRSDTTGMVQLFWDDGNNFVAREGVFSTTARIQPGENTLALAVGSDNCKRIRLDPTNEADRQMLIRSISVAPLSISHRPFRVE
;
A
#
# COMPACT_ATOMS: atom_id res chain seq x y z
N ILE A 1 2.07 -24.28 -4.66
CA ILE A 1 2.24 -23.60 -3.35
C ILE A 1 3.74 -23.31 -3.23
N GLY A 2 4.18 -22.17 -3.75
CA GLY A 2 5.56 -21.70 -3.62
C GLY A 2 5.60 -20.68 -2.50
N PHE A 3 6.42 -20.90 -1.48
CA PHE A 3 6.77 -19.87 -0.53
C PHE A 3 7.52 -18.78 -1.32
N ASP A 4 6.94 -17.58 -1.44
CA ASP A 4 7.70 -16.40 -1.80
C ASP A 4 8.89 -16.32 -0.84
N ALA A 5 10.10 -16.48 -1.38
CA ALA A 5 11.32 -16.38 -0.61
C ALA A 5 11.44 -14.93 -0.10
N VAL A 6 11.04 -14.73 1.15
CA VAL A 6 11.18 -13.49 1.91
C VAL A 6 12.65 -13.04 1.82
N ARG A 7 12.91 -11.95 1.07
CA ARG A 7 14.27 -11.51 0.71
C ARG A 7 14.84 -10.68 1.86
N LYS A 8 15.93 -11.10 2.52
CA LYS A 8 16.46 -10.34 3.67
C LYS A 8 17.30 -9.17 3.18
N PHE A 9 17.23 -8.01 3.84
CA PHE A 9 18.14 -6.89 3.55
C PHE A 9 19.62 -7.26 3.72
N ALA A 10 19.93 -8.19 4.65
CA ALA A 10 21.27 -8.73 4.80
C ALA A 10 21.77 -9.50 3.56
N ASP A 11 20.86 -10.13 2.79
CA ASP A 11 21.22 -10.87 1.57
C ASP A 11 21.60 -9.91 0.43
N GLU A 12 21.22 -8.64 0.52
CA GLU A 12 21.63 -7.54 -0.38
C GLU A 12 22.97 -6.89 0.07
N GLY A 13 23.65 -7.44 1.09
CA GLY A 13 24.92 -6.91 1.62
C GLY A 13 24.78 -5.62 2.46
N ILE A 14 23.56 -5.30 2.88
CA ILE A 14 23.25 -4.04 3.59
C ILE A 14 23.50 -4.21 5.09
N SER A 15 24.26 -3.28 5.68
CA SER A 15 24.47 -3.24 7.13
C SER A 15 23.44 -2.37 7.85
N LEU A 16 23.27 -2.57 9.16
CA LEU A 16 22.33 -1.82 10.00
C LEU A 16 22.53 -0.30 9.89
N ARG A 17 23.79 0.14 9.71
CA ARG A 17 24.15 1.54 9.47
C ARG A 17 23.54 2.07 8.17
N HIS A 18 23.64 1.32 7.08
CA HIS A 18 23.06 1.71 5.79
C HIS A 18 21.53 1.75 5.86
N LEU A 19 20.93 0.82 6.61
CA LEU A 19 19.49 0.75 6.82
C LEU A 19 18.96 1.97 7.61
N LEU A 20 19.56 2.27 8.76
CA LEU A 20 19.10 3.33 9.67
C LEU A 20 19.63 4.73 9.31
N LEU A 21 20.93 4.88 9.07
CA LEU A 21 21.55 6.19 8.81
C LEU A 21 21.55 6.54 7.32
N GLY A 22 21.58 5.53 6.45
CA GLY A 22 21.47 5.73 5.00
C GLY A 22 20.04 5.76 4.47
N ASN A 23 19.03 5.56 5.33
CA ASN A 23 17.62 5.44 4.98
C ASN A 23 17.38 4.59 3.72
N TYR A 24 18.04 3.43 3.63
CA TYR A 24 18.02 2.60 2.43
C TYR A 24 16.58 2.23 2.04
N LYS A 25 16.21 2.49 0.78
CA LYS A 25 14.84 2.32 0.24
C LYS A 25 13.73 2.99 1.09
N GLY A 26 14.03 4.09 1.79
CA GLY A 26 13.05 4.78 2.63
C GLY A 26 12.63 3.98 3.87
N PHE A 27 13.53 3.13 4.41
CA PHE A 27 13.27 2.27 5.56
C PHE A 27 12.66 3.02 6.76
N LEU A 28 13.13 4.23 7.08
CA LEU A 28 12.60 5.01 8.19
C LEU A 28 11.17 5.50 7.94
N ASP A 29 10.88 5.92 6.71
CA ASP A 29 9.56 6.43 6.32
C ASP A 29 8.53 5.28 6.34
N GLU A 30 8.88 4.13 5.77
CA GLU A 30 8.04 2.93 5.81
C GLU A 30 7.87 2.39 7.24
N THR A 31 8.91 2.50 8.08
CA THR A 31 8.82 2.14 9.50
C THR A 31 7.88 3.09 10.26
N LEU A 32 7.95 4.39 10.00
CA LEU A 32 7.06 5.39 10.61
C LEU A 32 5.60 5.15 10.18
N ILE A 33 5.37 4.90 8.89
CA ILE A 33 4.06 4.56 8.33
C ILE A 33 3.50 3.30 9.00
N SER A 34 4.31 2.24 9.08
CA SER A 34 3.93 0.98 9.73
C SER A 34 3.61 1.15 11.22
N THR A 35 4.37 2.01 11.92
CA THR A 35 4.20 2.29 13.35
C THR A 35 2.93 3.08 13.64
N ILE A 36 2.65 4.14 12.89
CA ILE A 36 1.47 4.99 13.10
C ILE A 36 0.19 4.23 12.74
N GLY A 37 0.28 3.37 11.73
CA GLY A 37 -0.76 2.40 11.44
C GLY A 37 -0.66 1.95 10.00
N ASN A 38 -0.22 0.70 9.84
CA ASN A 38 -0.56 -0.13 8.71
C ASN A 38 -1.44 -1.25 9.29
N LEU A 39 -2.77 -1.16 9.15
CA LEU A 39 -3.66 -2.23 9.62
C LEU A 39 -3.27 -3.51 8.88
N ASP A 40 -2.69 -4.44 9.66
CA ASP A 40 -1.78 -5.54 9.31
C ASP A 40 -2.26 -6.54 8.24
N LYS A 41 -3.47 -6.36 7.71
CA LYS A 41 -4.04 -7.20 6.64
C LYS A 41 -4.36 -6.46 5.34
N LEU A 42 -4.36 -5.13 5.31
CA LEU A 42 -5.02 -4.38 4.22
C LEU A 42 -4.12 -3.38 3.49
N ARG A 43 -2.90 -3.12 3.97
CA ARG A 43 -2.01 -2.09 3.39
C ARG A 43 -2.69 -0.71 3.26
N LEU A 44 -3.69 -0.43 4.10
CA LEU A 44 -4.44 0.82 4.06
C LEU A 44 -3.59 1.91 4.71
N ARG A 45 -3.06 2.80 3.87
CA ARG A 45 -2.37 4.00 4.35
C ARG A 45 -3.39 4.92 5.02
N LEU A 46 -3.08 5.32 6.26
CA LEU A 46 -3.84 6.31 7.01
C LEU A 46 -3.85 7.68 6.31
N GLY A 47 -4.71 8.57 6.81
CA GLY A 47 -4.82 9.93 6.26
C GLY A 47 -3.57 10.77 6.56
N LEU A 48 -3.25 11.72 5.68
CA LEU A 48 -2.12 12.64 5.84
C LEU A 48 -2.15 13.39 7.19
N ALA A 49 -3.33 13.74 7.69
CA ALA A 49 -3.49 14.40 8.98
C ALA A 49 -2.99 13.54 10.16
N GLN A 50 -3.15 12.22 10.09
CA GLN A 50 -2.66 11.30 11.13
C GLN A 50 -1.14 11.21 11.08
N TYR A 51 -0.57 11.00 9.90
CA TYR A 51 0.89 10.96 9.74
C TYR A 51 1.55 12.27 10.17
N LEU A 52 0.94 13.42 9.86
CA LEU A 52 1.43 14.71 10.34
C LEU A 52 1.34 14.84 11.86
N LEU A 53 0.21 14.48 12.47
CA LEU A 53 0.03 14.58 13.92
C LEU A 53 1.07 13.74 14.67
N TYR A 54 1.20 12.47 14.32
CA TYR A 54 2.14 11.58 14.99
C TYR A 54 3.60 11.86 14.61
N GLY A 55 3.86 12.30 13.38
CA GLY A 55 5.17 12.79 12.96
C GLY A 55 5.62 14.01 13.78
N LEU A 56 4.71 14.95 14.05
CA LEU A 56 4.97 16.10 14.92
C LEU A 56 5.22 15.69 16.37
N VAL A 57 4.40 14.77 16.91
CA VAL A 57 4.59 14.23 18.27
C VAL A 57 5.97 13.58 18.41
N PHE A 58 6.39 12.81 17.41
CA PHE A 58 7.71 12.18 17.38
C PHE A 58 8.83 13.23 17.29
N LEU A 59 8.70 14.20 16.37
CA LEU A 59 9.69 15.27 16.17
C LEU A 59 9.88 16.12 17.42
N ILE A 60 8.80 16.56 18.05
CA ILE A 60 8.83 17.38 19.27
C ILE A 60 9.48 16.60 20.41
N SER A 61 9.14 15.33 20.57
CA SER A 61 9.75 14.45 21.58
C SER A 61 11.26 14.27 21.35
N ALA A 62 11.68 14.10 20.10
CA ALA A 62 13.07 13.92 19.73
C ALA A 62 13.91 15.19 19.95
N ILE A 63 13.37 16.38 19.66
CA ILE A 63 14.06 17.67 19.86
C ILE A 63 14.09 18.07 21.34
N TYR A 64 13.05 17.73 22.09
CA TYR A 64 12.91 18.10 23.50
C TYR A 64 14.04 17.57 24.38
N LEU A 65 14.42 16.31 24.21
CA LEU A 65 15.36 15.65 25.12
C LEU A 65 16.80 16.23 25.05
N PRO A 66 17.38 16.46 23.86
CA PRO A 66 18.65 17.16 23.71
C PRO A 66 18.64 18.56 24.33
N LEU A 67 17.56 19.32 24.12
CA LEU A 67 17.41 20.65 24.73
C LEU A 67 17.37 20.55 26.27
N ARG A 68 16.69 19.53 26.80
CA ARG A 68 16.65 19.30 28.25
C ARG A 68 18.02 18.93 28.80
N TRP A 69 18.77 18.04 28.14
CA TRP A 69 20.15 17.71 28.54
C TRP A 69 21.07 18.92 28.53
N LEU A 70 21.02 19.76 27.48
CA LEU A 70 21.77 21.01 27.40
C LEU A 70 21.41 21.96 28.55
N SER A 71 20.12 22.11 28.85
CA SER A 71 19.66 22.97 29.96
C SER A 71 20.17 22.48 31.32
N MET A 72 20.24 21.15 31.50
CA MET A 72 20.70 20.54 32.74
C MET A 72 22.21 20.66 32.90
N LEU A 73 22.97 20.44 31.82
CA LEU A 73 24.42 20.62 31.79
C LEU A 73 24.79 22.08 32.10
N TRP A 74 24.03 23.03 31.55
CA TRP A 74 24.19 24.45 31.84
C TRP A 74 23.82 24.82 33.29
N GLY A 75 22.79 24.19 33.86
CA GLY A 75 22.41 24.35 35.27
C GLY A 75 23.44 23.77 36.24
N LEU A 76 24.05 22.63 35.89
CA LEU A 76 25.17 22.03 36.62
C LEU A 76 26.39 22.96 36.63
N LEU A 77 26.73 23.56 35.47
CA LEU A 77 27.81 24.55 35.37
C LEU A 77 27.56 25.81 36.22
N ARG A 78 26.29 26.17 36.46
CA ARG A 78 25.89 27.31 37.31
C ARG A 78 25.70 26.96 38.79
N GLY A 79 25.81 25.69 39.18
CA GLY A 79 25.65 25.26 40.58
C GLY A 79 24.20 25.06 41.05
N ASP A 80 23.20 25.18 40.18
CA ASP A 80 21.77 25.04 40.51
C ASP A 80 21.24 23.58 40.36
N GLY A 81 22.14 22.62 40.12
CA GLY A 81 21.88 21.38 39.39
C GLY A 81 21.11 20.23 40.08
N ILE A 82 20.40 20.42 41.19
CA ILE A 82 19.88 19.27 41.98
C ILE A 82 18.35 19.07 41.86
N TYR A 83 17.58 20.07 41.44
CA TYR A 83 16.12 20.02 41.63
C TYR A 83 15.28 19.21 40.63
N ARG A 84 15.83 18.59 39.58
CA ARG A 84 15.04 17.82 38.57
C ARG A 84 15.71 16.57 37.99
N ALA A 85 16.68 16.00 38.69
CA ALA A 85 17.45 14.86 38.19
C ALA A 85 16.60 13.59 37.95
N ARG A 86 15.61 13.33 38.81
CA ARG A 86 14.72 12.15 38.68
C ARG A 86 13.85 12.20 37.44
N GLU A 87 13.25 13.35 37.14
CA GLU A 87 12.44 13.53 35.93
C GLU A 87 13.29 13.40 34.65
N CYS A 88 14.50 13.96 34.66
CA CYS A 88 15.42 13.85 33.53
C CYS A 88 15.87 12.40 33.31
N LEU A 89 16.14 11.66 34.40
CA LEU A 89 16.48 10.24 34.34
C LEU A 89 15.33 9.41 33.77
N PHE A 90 14.09 9.65 34.22
CA PHE A 90 12.91 8.97 33.68
C PHE A 90 12.74 9.22 32.17
N GLU A 91 12.86 10.46 31.73
CA GLU A 91 12.77 10.81 30.31
C GLU A 91 13.92 10.23 29.47
N THR A 92 15.12 10.15 30.05
CA THR A 92 16.26 9.48 29.42
C THR A 92 16.02 7.97 29.28
N VAL A 93 15.38 7.34 30.27
CA VAL A 93 14.95 5.93 30.19
C VAL A 93 13.88 5.73 29.11
N LEU A 94 12.91 6.64 28.99
CA LEU A 94 11.91 6.59 27.92
C LEU A 94 12.55 6.67 26.53
N LEU A 95 13.51 7.57 26.32
CA LEU A 95 14.27 7.63 25.07
C LEU A 95 15.07 6.33 24.84
N GLY A 96 15.71 5.82 25.89
CA GLY A 96 16.43 4.54 25.84
C GLY A 96 15.51 3.40 25.40
N ALA A 97 14.28 3.34 25.90
CA ALA A 97 13.28 2.36 25.49
C ALA A 97 12.87 2.51 24.02
N ILE A 98 12.66 3.75 23.55
CA ILE A 98 12.37 4.04 22.13
C ILE A 98 13.53 3.60 21.23
N LEU A 99 14.75 4.02 21.54
CA LEU A 99 15.95 3.67 20.75
C LEU A 99 16.19 2.16 20.75
N PHE A 100 16.04 1.52 21.90
CA PHE A 100 16.18 0.07 22.02
C PHE A 100 15.17 -0.65 21.14
N GLN A 101 13.89 -0.23 21.15
CA GLN A 101 12.87 -0.86 20.30
C GLN A 101 13.09 -0.61 18.82
N VAL A 102 13.48 0.60 18.41
CA VAL A 102 13.83 0.91 17.02
C VAL A 102 15.05 0.07 16.57
N LEU A 103 16.08 -0.04 17.40
CA LEU A 103 17.27 -0.85 17.10
C LEU A 103 16.94 -2.33 17.01
N MET A 104 16.16 -2.87 17.95
CA MET A 104 15.73 -4.26 17.92
C MET A 104 14.86 -4.53 16.69
N TYR A 105 13.95 -3.64 16.36
CA TYR A 105 13.12 -3.73 15.15
C TYR A 105 13.96 -3.69 13.87
N ALA A 106 14.93 -2.78 13.76
CA ALA A 106 15.82 -2.67 12.60
C ALA A 106 16.73 -3.89 12.47
N ARG A 107 17.28 -4.38 13.59
CA ARG A 107 18.09 -5.60 13.61
C ARG A 107 17.28 -6.82 13.20
N TYR A 108 16.04 -6.90 13.65
CA TYR A 108 15.17 -8.00 13.28
C TYR A 108 14.80 -7.95 11.80
N ASN A 109 14.43 -6.77 11.27
CA ASN A 109 14.14 -6.57 9.84
C ASN A 109 15.33 -6.85 8.93
N LEU A 110 16.54 -6.60 9.41
CA LEU A 110 17.76 -6.93 8.67
C LEU A 110 17.93 -8.44 8.45
N HIS A 111 17.42 -9.28 9.37
CA HIS A 111 17.56 -10.74 9.32
C HIS A 111 16.27 -11.49 8.95
N GLN A 112 15.09 -10.85 9.05
CA GLN A 112 13.77 -11.40 8.72
C GLN A 112 12.85 -10.24 8.30
N GLU A 113 12.27 -10.21 7.09
CA GLU A 113 11.34 -9.12 6.70
C GLU A 113 10.05 -9.22 7.52
N ILE A 114 9.93 -8.40 8.56
CA ILE A 114 8.76 -8.29 9.45
C ILE A 114 8.00 -6.97 9.21
N GLN A 115 8.41 -6.15 8.24
CA GLN A 115 7.67 -4.95 7.83
C GLN A 115 6.18 -5.20 7.53
N LEU A 116 5.78 -6.47 7.35
CA LEU A 116 4.41 -6.95 7.17
C LEU A 116 3.60 -7.20 8.46
N GLN A 117 4.16 -7.02 9.67
CA GLN A 117 3.45 -7.37 10.91
C GLN A 117 3.23 -6.24 11.93
N GLY A 118 3.83 -5.05 11.81
CA GLY A 118 3.52 -3.83 12.61
C GLY A 118 3.58 -3.92 14.16
N LYS A 119 3.71 -5.11 14.74
CA LYS A 119 3.43 -5.43 16.16
C LYS A 119 4.52 -4.98 17.12
N TYR A 120 5.72 -4.72 16.61
CA TYR A 120 6.93 -4.49 17.43
C TYR A 120 7.18 -3.02 17.79
N LEU A 121 6.44 -2.05 17.23
CA LEU A 121 6.60 -0.61 17.51
C LEU A 121 5.45 0.01 18.33
N LEU A 122 4.41 -0.73 18.68
CA LEU A 122 3.33 -0.28 19.57
C LEU A 122 3.83 0.37 20.89
N PRO A 123 4.85 -0.18 21.58
CA PRO A 123 5.32 0.45 22.81
C PRO A 123 6.18 1.71 22.59
N VAL A 124 6.73 1.92 21.37
CA VAL A 124 7.41 3.17 20.98
C VAL A 124 6.42 4.34 21.01
N ILE A 125 5.19 4.13 20.55
CA ILE A 125 4.16 5.17 20.54
C ILE A 125 3.86 5.64 21.96
N GLY A 126 3.66 4.70 22.90
CA GLY A 126 3.39 5.03 24.31
C GLY A 126 4.52 5.87 24.94
N CYS A 127 5.77 5.45 24.75
CA CYS A 127 6.93 6.19 25.26
C CYS A 127 7.06 7.58 24.62
N THR A 128 6.82 7.67 23.31
CA THR A 128 6.88 8.94 22.55
C THR A 128 5.80 9.90 23.02
N VAL A 129 4.57 9.42 23.26
CA VAL A 129 3.48 10.25 23.78
C VAL A 129 3.78 10.76 25.18
N LEU A 130 4.37 9.95 26.05
CA LEU A 130 4.79 10.39 27.39
C LEU A 130 5.88 11.47 27.33
N LEU A 131 6.86 11.32 26.44
CA LEU A 131 7.89 12.33 26.19
C LEU A 131 7.31 13.63 25.60
N PHE A 132 6.31 13.51 24.74
CA PHE A 132 5.62 14.68 24.21
C PHE A 132 4.89 15.45 25.31
N PHE A 133 4.21 14.75 26.23
CA PHE A 133 3.57 15.42 27.37
C PHE A 133 4.56 16.08 28.32
N SER A 134 5.74 15.48 28.56
CA SER A 134 6.78 16.13 29.35
C SER A 134 7.37 17.36 28.65
N ALA A 135 7.52 17.32 27.32
CA ALA A 135 7.90 18.47 26.51
C ALA A 135 6.90 19.62 26.65
N MET A 136 5.60 19.33 26.53
CA MET A 136 4.53 20.31 26.68
C MET A 136 4.47 20.90 28.10
N ALA A 137 4.67 20.07 29.13
CA ALA A 137 4.73 20.52 30.51
C ALA A 137 5.92 21.47 30.77
N MET A 138 7.06 21.21 30.15
CA MET A 138 8.26 22.06 30.25
C MET A 138 8.09 23.36 29.44
N ALA A 139 7.55 23.29 28.23
CA ALA A 139 7.27 24.47 27.40
C ALA A 139 6.35 25.48 28.14
N ARG A 140 5.35 24.98 28.87
CA ARG A 140 4.49 25.81 29.72
C ARG A 140 5.25 26.55 30.83
N ARG A 141 6.40 26.04 31.30
CA ARG A 141 7.19 26.66 32.39
C ARG A 141 8.17 27.72 31.87
N TRP A 142 8.36 27.84 30.57
CA TRP A 142 9.35 28.75 30.01
C TRP A 142 8.75 30.15 29.81
N HIS A 143 9.23 31.13 30.58
CA HIS A 143 8.70 32.50 30.57
C HIS A 143 8.74 33.18 29.19
N TRP A 144 9.79 32.94 28.41
CA TRP A 144 9.90 33.50 27.06
C TRP A 144 8.80 32.96 26.13
N LEU A 145 8.54 31.65 26.14
CA LEU A 145 7.45 31.03 25.37
C LEU A 145 6.07 31.52 25.79
N GLN A 146 5.86 31.75 27.10
CA GLN A 146 4.61 32.35 27.61
C GLN A 146 4.40 33.78 27.08
N GLN A 147 5.48 34.53 26.84
CA GLN A 147 5.44 35.90 26.32
C GLN A 147 5.24 35.94 24.80
N THR A 148 5.90 35.05 24.04
CA THR A 148 5.79 34.99 22.58
C THR A 148 4.54 34.27 22.08
N ILE A 149 3.98 33.33 22.85
CA ILE A 149 2.78 32.58 22.48
C ILE A 149 1.75 32.71 23.63
N PRO A 150 1.04 33.85 23.73
CA PRO A 150 0.08 34.09 24.80
C PRO A 150 -1.09 33.09 24.81
N MET A 151 -1.34 32.39 23.69
CA MET A 151 -2.32 31.30 23.62
C MET A 151 -1.96 30.06 24.46
N LEU A 152 -0.71 29.94 24.96
CA LEU A 152 -0.33 28.86 25.89
C LEU A 152 -1.05 28.99 27.25
N THR A 153 -1.47 30.21 27.64
CA THR A 153 -2.25 30.48 28.85
C THR A 153 -3.13 31.72 28.66
N PHE A 154 -4.45 31.58 28.64
CA PHE A 154 -5.39 32.72 28.69
C PHE A 154 -6.03 32.84 30.09
N GLY A 155 -6.05 34.05 30.63
CA GLY A 155 -6.66 34.41 31.92
C GLY A 155 -6.05 35.68 32.51
N THR A 156 -6.88 36.64 32.93
CA THR A 156 -6.42 37.84 33.62
C THR A 156 -6.02 37.50 35.06
N SER A 157 -5.12 38.30 35.65
CA SER A 157 -4.70 38.15 37.07
C SER A 157 -5.84 38.29 38.09
N LEU A 158 -7.04 38.66 37.64
CA LEU A 158 -8.20 38.98 38.47
C LEU A 158 -8.94 37.73 39.01
N THR A 159 -8.82 36.59 38.35
CA THR A 159 -9.37 35.32 38.86
C THR A 159 -8.27 34.28 38.89
N ARG A 160 -7.96 33.76 40.09
CA ARG A 160 -6.82 32.88 40.45
C ARG A 160 -6.79 31.50 39.76
N HIS A 161 -7.42 31.34 38.60
CA HIS A 161 -7.56 30.07 37.89
C HIS A 161 -7.09 30.26 36.44
N ARG A 162 -5.79 30.03 36.20
CA ARG A 162 -5.24 29.97 34.83
C ARG A 162 -5.60 28.62 34.22
N VAL A 163 -6.58 28.57 33.34
CA VAL A 163 -6.93 27.37 32.57
C VAL A 163 -5.92 27.22 31.43
N ALA A 164 -5.30 26.05 31.33
CA ALA A 164 -4.39 25.74 30.22
C ALA A 164 -5.22 25.43 28.97
N PHE A 165 -5.29 26.36 28.02
CA PHE A 165 -6.07 26.22 26.78
C PHE A 165 -5.40 25.28 25.76
N ALA A 166 -4.06 25.35 25.67
CA ALA A 166 -3.28 24.49 24.76
C ALA A 166 -3.55 22.97 24.89
N PRO A 167 -3.60 22.35 26.09
CA PRO A 167 -3.94 20.92 26.19
C PRO A 167 -5.38 20.62 25.77
N ILE A 168 -6.32 21.55 25.97
CA ILE A 168 -7.72 21.36 25.53
C ILE A 168 -7.79 21.32 24.00
N VAL A 169 -7.17 22.30 23.33
CA VAL A 169 -7.09 22.33 21.85
C VAL A 169 -6.39 21.10 21.31
N MET A 170 -5.30 20.67 21.93
CA MET A 170 -4.56 19.47 21.55
C MET A 170 -5.43 18.21 21.65
N VAL A 171 -6.18 18.03 22.74
CA VAL A 171 -7.11 16.91 22.89
C VAL A 171 -8.20 16.95 21.81
N ILE A 172 -8.76 18.14 21.52
CA ILE A 172 -9.76 18.30 20.46
C ILE A 172 -9.18 17.91 19.09
N VAL A 173 -7.98 18.39 18.75
CA VAL A 173 -7.31 18.04 17.48
C VAL A 173 -7.04 16.54 17.40
N ILE A 174 -6.53 15.93 18.47
CA ILE A 174 -6.30 14.48 18.54
C ILE A 174 -7.63 13.74 18.29
N MET A 175 -8.71 14.13 18.97
CA MET A 175 -10.02 13.50 18.81
C MET A 175 -10.55 13.65 17.38
N LEU A 176 -10.46 14.84 16.78
CA LEU A 176 -10.90 15.07 15.39
C LEU A 176 -10.12 14.20 14.39
N VAL A 177 -8.81 14.10 14.55
CA VAL A 177 -7.96 13.25 13.71
C VAL A 177 -8.30 11.77 13.85
N HIS A 178 -8.65 11.31 15.06
CA HIS A 178 -9.09 9.92 15.29
C HIS A 178 -10.50 9.66 14.77
N VAL A 179 -11.41 10.64 14.85
CA VAL A 179 -12.75 10.55 14.27
C VAL A 179 -12.66 10.47 12.74
N ASP A 180 -11.82 11.29 12.10
CA ASP A 180 -11.57 11.21 10.65
C ASP A 180 -11.07 9.80 10.26
N ALA A 181 -10.14 9.25 11.04
CA ALA A 181 -9.62 7.91 10.83
C ALA A 181 -10.70 6.82 10.97
N LEU A 182 -11.53 6.94 12.01
CA LEU A 182 -12.64 6.04 12.27
C LEU A 182 -13.62 6.04 11.08
N VAL A 183 -14.00 7.22 10.59
CA VAL A 183 -14.98 7.39 9.51
C VAL A 183 -14.43 6.94 8.16
N ARG A 184 -13.15 7.21 7.85
CA ARG A 184 -12.58 6.90 6.53
C ARG A 184 -12.04 5.48 6.40
N PHE A 185 -11.55 4.90 7.48
CA PHE A 185 -10.84 3.61 7.41
C PHE A 185 -11.53 2.51 8.19
N VAL A 186 -11.97 2.78 9.43
CA VAL A 186 -12.50 1.74 10.31
C VAL A 186 -13.95 1.39 9.96
N VAL A 187 -14.83 2.38 9.82
CA VAL A 187 -16.25 2.17 9.49
C VAL A 187 -16.41 1.49 8.12
N PRO A 188 -15.78 1.96 7.03
CA PRO A 188 -15.88 1.30 5.73
C PRO A 188 -15.24 -0.09 5.70
N PHE A 189 -14.37 -0.42 6.65
CA PHE A 189 -13.81 -1.76 6.73
C PHE A 189 -14.79 -2.76 7.34
N TYR A 190 -15.40 -2.42 8.48
CA TYR A 190 -16.36 -3.31 9.15
C TYR A 190 -17.75 -3.29 8.51
N ASN A 191 -18.07 -2.22 7.78
CA ASN A 191 -19.30 -2.07 7.04
C ASN A 191 -19.00 -1.46 5.67
N PRO A 192 -18.48 -2.26 4.71
CA PRO A 192 -18.13 -1.76 3.40
C PRO A 192 -19.35 -1.14 2.72
N PRO A 193 -19.23 0.07 2.16
CA PRO A 193 -20.31 0.63 1.36
C PRO A 193 -20.60 -0.34 0.22
N ALA A 194 -21.88 -0.60 -0.04
CA ALA A 194 -22.28 -1.46 -1.15
C ALA A 194 -21.76 -0.86 -2.46
N MET A 195 -20.69 -1.45 -2.99
CA MET A 195 -20.12 -1.08 -4.30
C MET A 195 -20.77 -1.95 -5.36
N ALA A 196 -21.30 -1.32 -6.41
CA ALA A 196 -21.84 -2.01 -7.56
C ALA A 196 -20.77 -2.07 -8.65
N LEU A 197 -20.42 -3.28 -9.08
CA LEU A 197 -19.70 -3.47 -10.33
C LEU A 197 -20.69 -3.26 -11.47
N ARG A 198 -20.47 -2.22 -12.28
CA ARG A 198 -21.21 -2.00 -13.52
C ARG A 198 -20.33 -2.44 -14.67
N LEU A 199 -20.80 -3.48 -15.35
CA LEU A 199 -20.30 -3.88 -16.65
C LEU A 199 -20.95 -2.99 -17.71
N GLY A 200 -20.13 -2.43 -18.60
CA GLY A 200 -20.62 -1.83 -19.84
C GLY A 200 -21.02 -2.90 -20.85
N ASP A 201 -21.33 -2.46 -22.05
CA ASP A 201 -21.71 -3.35 -23.14
C ASP A 201 -20.51 -4.19 -23.61
N PHE A 202 -20.78 -5.45 -23.95
CA PHE A 202 -19.78 -6.33 -24.54
C PHE A 202 -19.58 -5.99 -26.01
N HIS A 203 -18.35 -5.65 -26.37
CA HIS A 203 -17.92 -5.50 -27.75
C HIS A 203 -17.35 -6.83 -28.26
N PRO A 204 -18.06 -7.55 -29.14
CA PRO A 204 -17.58 -8.80 -29.70
C PRO A 204 -16.49 -8.55 -30.75
N PHE A 205 -15.49 -9.42 -30.78
CA PHE A 205 -14.46 -9.41 -31.80
C PHE A 205 -14.93 -10.22 -33.01
N ASN A 206 -14.65 -9.70 -34.21
CA ASN A 206 -14.96 -10.40 -35.45
C ASN A 206 -13.88 -11.47 -35.74
N LEU A 207 -14.14 -12.70 -35.29
CA LEU A 207 -13.26 -13.85 -35.49
C LEU A 207 -13.32 -14.45 -36.91
N GLN A 208 -14.18 -13.95 -37.80
CA GLN A 208 -14.25 -14.40 -39.20
C GLN A 208 -13.16 -13.78 -40.07
N SER A 209 -12.27 -12.96 -39.49
CA SER A 209 -11.14 -12.37 -40.20
C SER A 209 -9.88 -12.41 -39.35
N GLU A 210 -8.72 -12.52 -40.01
CA GLU A 210 -7.40 -12.45 -39.36
C GLU A 210 -6.97 -11.00 -39.08
N ARG A 211 -7.78 -9.99 -39.41
CA ARG A 211 -7.44 -8.57 -39.23
C ARG A 211 -7.14 -8.17 -37.79
N LEU A 212 -7.61 -8.97 -36.83
CA LEU A 212 -7.36 -8.77 -35.41
C LEU A 212 -5.99 -9.30 -34.96
N ILE A 213 -5.30 -10.07 -35.80
CA ILE A 213 -4.02 -10.71 -35.49
C ILE A 213 -2.92 -9.89 -36.15
N TYR A 214 -1.98 -9.42 -35.33
CA TYR A 214 -0.77 -8.77 -35.80
C TYR A 214 0.29 -9.82 -36.14
N GLU A 215 0.50 -10.79 -35.24
CA GLU A 215 1.51 -11.83 -35.38
C GLU A 215 1.12 -13.08 -34.57
N SER A 216 1.52 -14.26 -35.03
CA SER A 216 1.34 -15.53 -34.31
C SER A 216 2.61 -16.36 -34.33
N HIS A 217 2.97 -16.94 -33.19
CA HIS A 217 4.16 -17.76 -33.01
C HIS A 217 3.79 -19.16 -32.51
N ASN A 218 4.54 -20.17 -32.97
CA ASN A 218 4.47 -21.55 -32.48
C ASN A 218 3.07 -22.20 -32.52
N LEU A 219 2.21 -21.73 -33.42
CA LEU A 219 0.89 -22.28 -33.65
C LEU A 219 0.50 -22.16 -35.12
N LYS A 220 -0.41 -23.01 -35.56
CA LYS A 220 -1.14 -22.84 -36.82
C LYS A 220 -2.53 -22.32 -36.51
N LEU A 221 -2.88 -21.19 -37.12
CA LEU A 221 -4.20 -20.58 -36.99
C LEU A 221 -4.97 -20.80 -38.30
N GLY A 222 -6.22 -21.23 -38.16
CA GLY A 222 -7.18 -21.34 -39.26
C GLY A 222 -8.45 -20.59 -38.90
N VAL A 223 -9.03 -19.89 -39.87
CA VAL A 223 -10.32 -19.21 -39.68
C VAL A 223 -11.44 -20.09 -40.26
N SER A 224 -12.48 -20.30 -39.46
CA SER A 224 -13.70 -21.00 -39.86
C SER A 224 -14.94 -20.19 -39.49
N ASP A 225 -16.11 -20.59 -39.98
CA ASP A 225 -17.39 -19.96 -39.63
C ASP A 225 -17.69 -20.02 -38.12
N ASP A 226 -17.18 -21.05 -37.44
CA ASP A 226 -17.30 -21.25 -35.99
C ASP A 226 -16.29 -20.45 -35.15
N GLY A 227 -15.37 -19.71 -35.77
CA GLY A 227 -14.30 -18.94 -35.11
C GLY A 227 -12.88 -19.41 -35.47
N TRP A 228 -11.92 -19.16 -34.59
CA TRP A 228 -10.50 -19.46 -34.82
C TRP A 228 -10.15 -20.88 -34.38
N GLN A 229 -9.67 -21.69 -35.32
CA GLN A 229 -9.08 -23.00 -35.09
C GLN A 229 -7.58 -22.83 -34.84
N ILE A 230 -7.11 -23.31 -33.69
CA ILE A 230 -5.74 -23.19 -33.23
C ILE A 230 -5.19 -24.59 -33.06
N LEU A 231 -4.08 -24.87 -33.73
CA LEU A 231 -3.25 -26.05 -33.48
C LEU A 231 -1.91 -25.58 -32.90
N THR A 232 -1.62 -25.93 -31.65
CA THR A 232 -0.36 -25.57 -31.01
C THR A 232 0.76 -26.47 -31.51
N LEU A 233 1.91 -25.88 -31.84
CA LEU A 233 3.08 -26.63 -32.33
C LEU A 233 4.13 -26.85 -31.23
N THR A 234 4.18 -25.95 -30.25
CA THR A 234 5.07 -26.04 -29.09
C THR A 234 4.31 -25.72 -27.80
N GLU A 235 5.00 -25.80 -26.66
CA GLU A 235 4.47 -25.46 -25.34
C GLU A 235 4.35 -23.93 -25.09
N ASP A 236 4.78 -23.09 -26.04
CA ASP A 236 4.71 -21.62 -25.95
C ASP A 236 4.04 -20.99 -27.21
N PRO A 237 2.77 -21.32 -27.48
CA PRO A 237 1.98 -20.73 -28.57
C PRO A 237 1.52 -19.32 -28.20
N GLN A 238 1.74 -18.36 -29.09
CA GLN A 238 1.43 -16.95 -28.83
C GLN A 238 0.64 -16.33 -29.98
N ILE A 239 -0.43 -15.61 -29.67
CA ILE A 239 -1.20 -14.78 -30.60
C ILE A 239 -1.09 -13.33 -30.14
N ILE A 240 -0.45 -12.49 -30.94
CA ILE A 240 -0.34 -11.05 -30.68
C ILE A 240 -1.44 -10.35 -31.48
N PHE A 241 -2.27 -9.60 -30.78
CA PHE A 241 -3.38 -8.85 -31.38
C PHE A 241 -2.90 -7.56 -32.05
N ASP A 242 -3.68 -7.08 -33.02
CA ASP A 242 -3.51 -5.75 -33.60
C ASP A 242 -3.56 -4.65 -32.49
N PRO A 243 -2.61 -3.70 -32.47
CA PRO A 243 -2.58 -2.65 -31.46
C PRO A 243 -3.87 -1.81 -31.38
N GLY A 244 -4.65 -1.71 -32.47
CA GLY A 244 -5.92 -1.00 -32.50
C GLY A 244 -6.96 -1.55 -31.51
N ILE A 245 -6.86 -2.84 -31.14
CA ILE A 245 -7.77 -3.47 -30.16
C ILE A 245 -7.62 -2.84 -28.78
N CYS A 246 -6.45 -2.30 -28.42
CA CYS A 246 -6.25 -1.62 -27.13
C CYS A 246 -7.21 -0.44 -26.90
N ALA A 247 -7.77 0.16 -27.96
CA ALA A 247 -8.78 1.22 -27.82
C ALA A 247 -10.07 0.74 -27.12
N LEU A 248 -10.37 -0.56 -27.21
CA LEU A 248 -11.53 -1.20 -26.57
C LEU A 248 -11.28 -1.51 -25.09
N PHE A 249 -10.01 -1.54 -24.67
CA PHE A 249 -9.62 -1.81 -23.30
C PHE A 249 -9.57 -0.51 -22.50
N LYS A 250 -10.30 -0.49 -21.38
CA LYS A 250 -10.22 0.56 -20.36
C LYS A 250 -9.40 0.08 -19.16
N ALA A 251 -9.14 1.00 -18.23
CA ALA A 251 -8.47 0.77 -16.95
C ALA A 251 -8.79 -0.59 -16.32
N ASN A 252 -10.08 -0.89 -16.20
CA ASN A 252 -10.58 -2.21 -15.82
C ASN A 252 -11.52 -2.70 -16.91
N SER A 253 -11.30 -3.90 -17.41
CA SER A 253 -12.12 -4.54 -18.44
C SER A 253 -12.33 -6.01 -18.10
N LEU A 254 -13.46 -6.57 -18.52
CA LEU A 254 -13.74 -7.99 -18.45
C LEU A 254 -13.76 -8.56 -19.86
N ILE A 255 -12.95 -9.59 -20.11
CA ILE A 255 -13.03 -10.37 -21.35
C ILE A 255 -13.84 -11.63 -21.08
N ILE A 256 -14.78 -11.92 -21.96
CA ILE A 256 -15.42 -13.24 -22.07
C ILE A 256 -14.86 -13.94 -23.30
N LEU A 257 -14.24 -15.09 -23.06
CA LEU A 257 -13.69 -15.98 -24.07
C LEU A 257 -14.48 -17.29 -24.03
N LYS A 258 -15.14 -17.64 -25.13
CA LYS A 258 -15.77 -18.96 -25.30
C LYS A 258 -14.89 -19.79 -26.21
N LEU A 259 -14.49 -20.95 -25.73
CA LEU A 259 -13.60 -21.84 -26.46
C LEU A 259 -13.97 -23.30 -26.25
N ARG A 260 -13.61 -24.14 -27.22
CA ARG A 260 -13.59 -25.60 -27.08
C ARG A 260 -12.15 -26.08 -27.08
N SER A 261 -11.79 -26.91 -26.11
CA SER A 261 -10.45 -27.51 -26.00
C SER A 261 -10.54 -29.03 -26.01
N ASP A 262 -9.49 -29.70 -26.51
CA ASP A 262 -9.30 -31.14 -26.42
C ASP A 262 -8.51 -31.58 -25.17
N THR A 263 -7.95 -30.63 -24.41
CA THR A 263 -7.05 -30.91 -23.28
C THR A 263 -7.42 -30.14 -22.02
N THR A 264 -6.82 -30.53 -20.90
CA THR A 264 -6.71 -29.70 -19.70
C THR A 264 -5.51 -28.78 -19.82
N GLY A 265 -5.62 -27.52 -19.42
CA GLY A 265 -4.50 -26.58 -19.55
C GLY A 265 -4.79 -25.21 -18.95
N MET A 266 -3.95 -24.24 -19.29
CA MET A 266 -4.10 -22.84 -18.90
C MET A 266 -4.14 -21.95 -20.13
N VAL A 267 -5.19 -21.14 -20.27
CA VAL A 267 -5.19 -19.99 -21.17
C VAL A 267 -4.64 -18.80 -20.41
N GLN A 268 -3.74 -18.05 -21.03
CA GLN A 268 -3.16 -16.85 -20.44
C GLN A 268 -3.33 -15.67 -21.37
N LEU A 269 -3.65 -14.51 -20.81
CA LEU A 269 -3.73 -13.25 -21.54
C LEU A 269 -2.77 -12.26 -20.89
N PHE A 270 -1.95 -11.62 -21.72
CA PHE A 270 -0.96 -10.63 -21.33
C PHE A 270 -1.28 -9.28 -21.97
N TRP A 271 -0.95 -8.21 -21.26
CA TRP A 271 -0.99 -6.85 -21.79
C TRP A 271 0.28 -6.09 -21.42
N ASP A 272 0.72 -5.19 -22.29
CA ASP A 272 1.97 -4.44 -22.13
C ASP A 272 1.78 -2.94 -22.43
N ASP A 273 2.60 -2.12 -21.79
CA ASP A 273 2.73 -0.68 -21.97
C ASP A 273 3.73 -0.28 -23.07
N GLY A 274 4.32 -1.27 -23.76
CA GLY A 274 5.21 -1.13 -24.89
C GLY A 274 6.68 -1.47 -24.61
N ASN A 275 7.01 -1.99 -23.43
CA ASN A 275 8.38 -2.35 -23.03
C ASN A 275 8.65 -3.87 -22.96
N ASN A 276 7.81 -4.67 -23.62
CA ASN A 276 7.77 -6.14 -23.72
C ASN A 276 6.80 -6.81 -22.74
N PHE A 277 6.20 -7.93 -23.18
CA PHE A 277 5.32 -8.74 -22.35
C PHE A 277 6.08 -9.35 -21.17
N VAL A 278 5.73 -8.91 -19.95
CA VAL A 278 6.28 -9.47 -18.71
C VAL A 278 5.30 -10.48 -18.12
N ALA A 279 5.74 -11.73 -17.98
CA ALA A 279 4.96 -12.75 -17.28
C ALA A 279 5.01 -12.55 -15.76
N ARG A 280 4.13 -11.69 -15.24
CA ARG A 280 3.84 -11.55 -13.80
C ARG A 280 2.33 -11.56 -13.57
N GLU A 281 1.87 -12.63 -12.93
CA GLU A 281 0.46 -12.84 -12.57
C GLU A 281 -0.09 -11.65 -11.78
N GLY A 282 -1.25 -11.13 -12.21
CA GLY A 282 -1.96 -10.04 -11.54
C GLY A 282 -1.39 -8.64 -11.76
N VAL A 283 -0.26 -8.50 -12.48
CA VAL A 283 0.31 -7.19 -12.84
C VAL A 283 0.07 -6.89 -14.31
N PHE A 284 0.44 -7.82 -15.19
CA PHE A 284 0.32 -7.68 -16.65
C PHE A 284 -0.22 -8.93 -17.33
N SER A 285 -0.76 -9.87 -16.54
CA SER A 285 -1.36 -11.08 -17.05
C SER A 285 -2.52 -11.60 -16.20
N THR A 286 -3.41 -12.33 -16.84
CA THR A 286 -4.52 -13.06 -16.24
C THR A 286 -4.56 -14.47 -16.82
N THR A 287 -4.86 -15.46 -15.99
CA THR A 287 -4.82 -16.87 -16.38
C THR A 287 -6.12 -17.56 -15.99
N ALA A 288 -6.54 -18.52 -16.80
CA ALA A 288 -7.70 -19.35 -16.49
C ALA A 288 -7.46 -20.81 -16.89
N ARG A 289 -7.95 -21.71 -16.05
CA ARG A 289 -7.93 -23.15 -16.32
C ARG A 289 -8.97 -23.50 -17.36
N ILE A 290 -8.60 -24.39 -18.28
CA ILE A 290 -9.50 -25.00 -19.25
C ILE A 290 -9.58 -26.50 -19.02
N GLN A 291 -10.72 -27.07 -19.37
CA GLN A 291 -10.98 -28.50 -19.39
C GLN A 291 -11.32 -28.98 -20.81
N PRO A 292 -11.19 -30.27 -21.10
CA PRO A 292 -11.67 -30.82 -22.36
C PRO A 292 -13.17 -30.55 -22.55
N GLY A 293 -13.56 -30.10 -23.74
CA GLY A 293 -14.93 -29.70 -24.07
C GLY A 293 -15.11 -28.19 -24.17
N GLU A 294 -16.34 -27.72 -23.97
CA GLU A 294 -16.72 -26.31 -24.06
C GLU A 294 -16.40 -25.57 -22.75
N ASN A 295 -15.74 -24.42 -22.86
CA ASN A 295 -15.33 -23.58 -21.74
C ASN A 295 -15.81 -22.13 -22.00
N THR A 296 -16.31 -21.50 -20.94
CA THR A 296 -16.58 -20.05 -20.93
C THR A 296 -15.70 -19.43 -19.85
N LEU A 297 -14.71 -18.65 -20.28
CA LEU A 297 -13.75 -18.01 -19.41
C LEU A 297 -14.07 -16.53 -19.27
N ALA A 298 -14.09 -16.06 -18.03
CA ALA A 298 -14.22 -14.64 -17.70
C ALA A 298 -12.88 -14.17 -17.11
N LEU A 299 -12.18 -13.32 -17.85
CA LEU A 299 -10.83 -12.86 -17.55
C LEU A 299 -10.85 -11.37 -17.22
N ALA A 300 -10.48 -11.02 -15.99
CA ALA A 300 -10.33 -9.62 -15.59
C ALA A 300 -9.00 -9.06 -16.10
N VAL A 301 -9.05 -7.86 -16.69
CA VAL A 301 -7.89 -7.18 -17.31
C VAL A 301 -7.78 -5.77 -16.74
N GLY A 302 -6.61 -5.47 -16.15
CA GLY A 302 -6.27 -4.17 -15.58
C GLY A 302 -5.24 -3.45 -16.44
N SER A 303 -5.64 -2.93 -17.60
CA SER A 303 -4.72 -2.35 -18.59
C SER A 303 -4.77 -0.82 -18.61
N ASP A 304 -4.19 -0.17 -17.60
CA ASP A 304 -4.21 1.30 -17.44
C ASP A 304 -3.46 2.08 -18.54
N ASN A 305 -2.75 1.41 -19.45
CA ASN A 305 -2.16 1.98 -20.68
C ASN A 305 -1.86 0.87 -21.71
N CYS A 306 -2.90 0.22 -22.22
CA CYS A 306 -2.74 -0.86 -23.20
C CYS A 306 -2.06 -0.36 -24.49
N LYS A 307 -0.94 -0.98 -24.86
CA LYS A 307 -0.35 -0.84 -26.21
C LYS A 307 -0.35 -2.13 -27.00
N ARG A 308 -0.19 -3.27 -26.33
CA ARG A 308 -0.21 -4.59 -26.97
C ARG A 308 -0.91 -5.60 -26.07
N ILE A 309 -1.57 -6.58 -26.71
CA ILE A 309 -2.22 -7.70 -26.04
C ILE A 309 -1.74 -8.99 -26.68
N ARG A 310 -1.46 -9.99 -25.84
CA ARG A 310 -1.08 -11.34 -26.26
C ARG A 310 -2.01 -12.36 -25.61
N LEU A 311 -2.45 -13.35 -26.38
CA LEU A 311 -3.16 -14.52 -25.91
C LEU A 311 -2.30 -15.75 -26.13
N ASP A 312 -2.10 -16.51 -25.07
CA ASP A 312 -1.39 -17.78 -25.06
C ASP A 312 -2.44 -18.88 -24.84
N PRO A 313 -2.83 -19.63 -25.90
CA PRO A 313 -3.98 -20.54 -25.85
C PRO A 313 -3.81 -21.72 -24.89
N THR A 314 -2.60 -22.26 -24.78
CA THR A 314 -2.25 -23.35 -23.85
C THR A 314 -0.75 -23.45 -23.67
N ASN A 315 -0.31 -24.14 -22.64
CA ASN A 315 1.08 -24.48 -22.36
C ASN A 315 1.46 -25.90 -22.81
N GLU A 316 0.63 -26.54 -23.66
CA GLU A 316 0.87 -27.89 -24.19
C GLU A 316 1.02 -27.87 -25.72
N ALA A 317 1.99 -28.63 -26.23
CA ALA A 317 2.21 -28.83 -27.67
C ALA A 317 1.20 -29.82 -28.28
N ASP A 318 0.99 -29.72 -29.60
CA ASP A 318 0.13 -30.60 -30.41
C ASP A 318 -1.33 -30.70 -29.94
N ARG A 319 -1.90 -29.57 -29.49
CA ARG A 319 -3.29 -29.47 -29.01
C ARG A 319 -4.17 -28.66 -29.93
N GLN A 320 -5.43 -29.05 -30.01
CA GLN A 320 -6.43 -28.36 -30.81
C GLN A 320 -7.40 -27.56 -29.95
N MET A 321 -7.59 -26.30 -30.32
CA MET A 321 -8.56 -25.41 -29.69
C MET A 321 -9.37 -24.67 -30.73
N LEU A 322 -10.65 -24.44 -30.42
CA LEU A 322 -11.53 -23.60 -31.21
C LEU A 322 -11.98 -22.43 -30.34
N ILE A 323 -11.54 -21.22 -30.67
CA ILE A 323 -12.06 -20.00 -30.06
C ILE A 323 -13.31 -19.58 -30.83
N ARG A 324 -14.47 -19.66 -30.17
CA ARG A 324 -15.78 -19.35 -30.77
C ARG A 324 -16.16 -17.89 -30.67
N SER A 325 -15.81 -17.25 -29.56
CA SER A 325 -16.10 -15.83 -29.37
C SER A 325 -15.15 -15.20 -28.38
N ILE A 326 -14.71 -13.98 -28.70
CA ILE A 326 -14.02 -13.10 -27.76
C ILE A 326 -14.85 -11.83 -27.67
N SER A 327 -15.10 -11.35 -26.46
CA SER A 327 -15.78 -10.08 -26.23
C SER A 327 -15.20 -9.37 -25.03
N VAL A 328 -15.16 -8.04 -25.08
CA VAL A 328 -14.62 -7.20 -24.01
C VAL A 328 -15.66 -6.19 -23.56
N ALA A 329 -15.82 -6.01 -22.25
CA ALA A 329 -16.66 -4.98 -21.66
C ALA A 329 -15.85 -4.15 -20.67
N PRO A 330 -15.98 -2.81 -20.66
CA PRO A 330 -15.37 -1.99 -19.62
C PRO A 330 -16.07 -2.27 -18.28
N LEU A 331 -15.27 -2.37 -17.23
CA LEU A 331 -15.74 -2.58 -15.87
C LEU A 331 -15.54 -1.28 -15.07
N SER A 332 -16.61 -0.81 -14.44
CA SER A 332 -16.58 0.38 -13.61
C SER A 332 -17.11 0.08 -12.21
N ILE A 333 -16.46 0.66 -11.20
CA ILE A 333 -16.90 0.56 -9.82
C ILE A 333 -17.77 1.77 -9.54
N SER A 334 -19.05 1.54 -9.22
CA SER A 334 -19.95 2.60 -8.79
C SER A 334 -20.07 2.61 -7.28
N HIS A 335 -19.88 3.79 -6.68
CA HIS A 335 -20.06 4.02 -5.24
C HIS A 335 -21.53 4.10 -4.80
N ARG A 336 -22.49 3.91 -5.71
CA ARG A 336 -23.92 3.82 -5.39
C ARG A 336 -24.44 2.44 -5.80
N PRO A 337 -25.01 1.64 -4.89
CA PRO A 337 -25.64 0.39 -5.27
C PRO A 337 -26.80 0.66 -6.22
N PHE A 338 -27.12 -0.32 -7.08
CA PHE A 338 -28.25 -0.26 -7.98
C PHE A 338 -29.51 0.11 -7.18
N ARG A 339 -30.22 1.16 -7.58
CA ARG A 339 -31.63 1.30 -7.20
C ARG A 339 -32.35 0.19 -7.93
N VAL A 340 -32.85 -0.79 -7.17
CA VAL A 340 -33.84 -1.74 -7.69
C VAL A 340 -35.10 -0.90 -7.89
N GLU A 341 -35.41 -0.60 -9.15
CA GLU A 341 -36.74 -0.10 -9.53
C GLU A 341 -37.71 -1.27 -9.68
#